data_AF-A0A1F7S2C6-F1
#
_entry.id   AF-A0A1F7S2C6-F1
#
_cell.length_a   1.000
_cell.length_b   1.000
_cell.length_c   1.000
_cell.angle_alpha   90.00
_cell.angle_beta   90.00
_cell.angle_gamma   90.00
#
_symmetry.space_group_name_H-M   'P 1'
#
loop_
_entity.id
_entity.type
_entity.pdbx_description
1 polymer ?
#
loop_
_entity_poly.entity_id
_entity_poly.type
_entity_poly.pdbx_seq_one_letter_code
_entity_poly.pdbx_strand_id
1 'polypeptide(L)' 'MPRMSTITATLMITFLRSMGFQQVRQKGSHKFFKHPDGRTATVPDHKGEDLGRGITGKILKDAEVTRKDFIDWFSKR' A
#
# COMPACT_ATOMS: atom_id res chain seq x y z
N MET A 1 -15.86 9.60 -12.98
CA MET A 1 -14.68 9.39 -12.11
C MET A 1 -13.66 8.59 -12.91
N PRO A 2 -12.38 8.99 -13.01
CA PRO A 2 -11.41 8.18 -13.75
C PRO A 2 -11.32 6.80 -13.09
N ARG A 3 -11.47 5.73 -13.89
CA ARG A 3 -11.32 4.36 -13.41
C ARG A 3 -9.90 4.24 -12.88
N MET A 4 -9.75 4.02 -11.57
CA MET A 4 -8.42 3.79 -10.98
C MET A 4 -7.76 2.67 -11.77
N SER A 5 -6.63 3.01 -12.41
CA SER A 5 -5.67 2.06 -12.94
C SER A 5 -5.36 1.03 -11.86
N THR A 6 -5.14 -0.21 -12.30
CA THR A 6 -4.94 -1.35 -11.43
C THR A 6 -3.83 -1.08 -10.39
N ILE A 7 -4.10 -1.41 -9.12
CA ILE A 7 -3.16 -1.14 -8.02
C ILE A 7 -2.30 -2.37 -7.84
N THR A 8 -1.02 -2.28 -8.22
CA THR A 8 -0.06 -3.37 -8.00
C THR A 8 0.51 -3.34 -6.59
N ALA A 9 1.05 -4.47 -6.12
CA ALA A 9 1.80 -4.53 -4.87
C ALA A 9 2.97 -3.55 -4.87
N THR A 10 3.71 -3.45 -5.97
CA THR A 10 4.81 -2.50 -6.14
C THR A 10 4.35 -1.06 -5.92
N LEU A 11 3.23 -0.65 -6.50
CA LEU A 11 2.69 0.70 -6.33
C LEU A 11 2.36 0.99 -4.86
N MET A 12 1.69 0.05 -4.19
CA MET A 12 1.34 0.18 -2.78
C MET A 12 2.58 0.23 -1.88
N ILE A 13 3.62 -0.56 -2.17
CA ILE A 13 4.88 -0.53 -1.43
C ILE A 13 5.58 0.83 -1.59
N THR A 14 5.60 1.37 -2.81
CA THR A 14 6.17 2.70 -3.07
C THR A 14 5.42 3.80 -2.32
N PHE A 15 4.09 3.70 -2.24
CA PHE A 15 3.27 4.60 -1.45
C PHE A 15 3.57 4.52 0.05
N LEU A 16 3.60 3.30 0.62
CA LEU A 16 3.92 3.15 2.04
C LEU A 16 5.30 3.72 2.37
N ARG A 17 6.30 3.49 1.51
CA ARG A 17 7.65 4.03 1.67
C ARG A 17 7.69 5.57 1.58
N SER A 18 6.91 6.20 0.71
CA SER A 18 6.87 7.67 0.62
C SER A 18 6.30 8.31 1.89
N MET A 19 5.49 7.57 2.65
CA MET A 19 4.97 7.98 3.95
C MET A 19 5.88 7.61 5.13
N GLY A 20 7.08 7.08 4.88
CA GLY A 20 8.04 6.72 5.93
C GLY A 20 7.90 5.31 6.50
N PHE A 21 7.02 4.46 5.95
CA PHE A 21 6.97 3.06 6.36
C PHE A 21 8.21 2.29 5.87
N GLN A 22 8.72 1.42 6.73
CA GLN A 22 9.83 0.54 6.43
C GLN A 22 9.37 -0.92 6.43
N GLN A 23 9.84 -1.70 5.46
CA GLN A 23 9.61 -3.14 5.47
C GLN A 23 10.49 -3.76 6.56
N VAL A 24 9.89 -4.42 7.54
CA VAL A 24 10.63 -5.02 8.66
C VAL A 24 10.61 -6.55 8.66
N ARG A 25 9.68 -7.17 7.92
CA ARG A 25 9.58 -8.63 7.80
C ARG A 25 8.94 -9.03 6.47
N GLN A 26 9.25 -10.25 6.02
CA GLN A 26 8.53 -10.92 4.94
C GLN A 26 8.28 -12.39 5.31
N LYS A 27 7.10 -12.91 5.00
CA LYS A 27 6.77 -14.35 5.08
C LYS A 27 6.09 -14.76 3.77
N GLY A 28 6.78 -15.57 2.96
CA GLY A 28 6.32 -15.86 1.60
C GLY A 28 6.17 -14.57 0.78
N SER A 29 5.03 -14.40 0.12
CA SER A 29 4.69 -13.19 -0.63
C SER A 29 4.27 -11.99 0.22
N HIS A 30 4.02 -12.19 1.52
CA HIS A 30 3.46 -11.13 2.37
C HIS A 30 4.57 -10.31 2.99
N LYS A 31 4.63 -9.02 2.65
CA LYS A 31 5.59 -8.05 3.15
C LYS A 31 4.94 -7.22 4.25
N PHE A 32 5.60 -7.14 5.39
CA PHE A 32 5.11 -6.43 6.57
C PHE A 32 5.90 -5.13 6.78
N PHE A 33 5.17 -4.04 6.97
CA PHE A 33 5.67 -2.68 7.08
C PHE A 33 5.35 -2.09 8.45
N LYS A 34 6.27 -1.31 9.01
CA LYS A 34 6.09 -0.51 10.21
C LYS A 34 6.49 0.94 9.95
N HIS A 35 5.75 1.87 10.53
CA HIS A 35 6.12 3.27 10.61
C HIS A 35 6.61 3.60 12.04
N PRO A 36 7.54 4.55 12.23
CA PRO A 36 8.06 4.91 13.56
C PRO A 36 7.00 5.35 14.59
N ASP A 37 5.86 5.86 14.13
CA ASP A 37 4.71 6.24 14.99
C ASP A 37 3.84 5.05 15.45
N GLY A 38 4.18 3.82 15.07
CA GLY A 38 3.48 2.61 15.49
C GLY A 38 2.49 2.04 14.47
N ARG A 39 2.18 2.75 13.39
CA ARG A 39 1.31 2.21 12.32
C ARG A 39 1.97 1.02 11.63
N THR A 40 1.16 0.08 11.16
CA THR A 40 1.65 -1.14 10.49
C THR A 40 0.78 -1.49 9.30
N ALA A 41 1.33 -2.18 8.30
CA ALA A 41 0.56 -2.65 7.15
C ALA A 41 1.17 -3.94 6.58
N THR A 42 0.33 -4.79 5.98
CA THR A 42 0.78 -5.99 5.25
C THR A 42 0.38 -5.91 3.79
N VAL A 43 1.35 -6.03 2.88
CA VAL A 43 1.11 -6.05 1.43
C VAL A 43 1.36 -7.46 0.90
N PRO A 44 0.37 -8.13 0.28
CA PRO A 44 0.59 -9.35 -0.48
C PRO A 44 1.23 -8.99 -1.83
N ASP A 45 2.39 -9.57 -2.12
CA ASP A 45 3.15 -9.32 -3.34
C ASP A 45 3.23 -10.60 -4.19
N HIS A 46 2.15 -10.86 -4.93
CA HIS A 46 2.10 -11.93 -5.92
C HIS A 46 2.52 -11.36 -7.28
N LYS A 47 3.54 -11.97 -7.90
CA LYS A 47 4.03 -11.50 -9.20
C LYS A 47 2.92 -11.58 -10.25
N GLY A 48 2.66 -10.46 -10.93
CA GLY A 48 1.68 -10.39 -12.02
C GLY A 48 0.23 -10.20 -11.56
N GLU A 49 -0.03 -10.06 -10.26
CA GLU A 49 -1.38 -9.82 -9.75
C GLU A 49 -1.56 -8.38 -9.26
N ASP A 50 -2.80 -7.90 -9.40
CA ASP A 50 -3.25 -6.64 -8.82
C ASP A 50 -3.84 -6.86 -7.43
N LEU A 51 -3.71 -5.84 -6.58
CA LEU A 51 -4.41 -5.76 -5.32
C LEU A 51 -5.90 -5.50 -5.58
N GLY A 52 -6.73 -6.48 -5.21
CA GLY A 52 -8.18 -6.32 -5.18
C GLY A 52 -8.60 -5.16 -4.27
N ARG A 53 -9.73 -4.52 -4.58
CA ARG A 53 -10.24 -3.33 -3.87
C ARG A 53 -10.32 -3.50 -2.35
N GLY A 54 -10.69 -4.69 -1.87
CA GLY A 54 -10.76 -5.00 -0.45
C GLY A 54 -9.39 -5.01 0.24
N ILE A 55 -8.38 -5.59 -0.42
CA ILE A 55 -7.00 -5.62 0.08
C ILE A 55 -6.43 -4.21 0.11
N THR A 56 -6.58 -3.45 -0.98
CA THR A 56 -6.16 -2.05 -1.03
C THR A 56 -6.82 -1.24 0.10
N GLY A 57 -8.14 -1.37 0.27
CA GLY A 57 -8.86 -0.64 1.32
C GLY A 57 -8.38 -1.02 2.73
N LYS A 58 -8.06 -2.29 2.96
CA LYS A 58 -7.49 -2.74 4.23
C LYS A 58 -6.11 -2.14 4.47
N ILE A 59 -5.22 -2.17 3.48
CA ILE A 59 -3.87 -1.60 3.62
C ILE A 59 -3.93 -0.10 3.92
N LEU A 60 -4.79 0.65 3.22
CA LEU A 60 -4.98 2.08 3.48
C LEU A 60 -5.52 2.32 4.90
N LYS A 61 -6.46 1.50 5.36
CA LYS A 61 -6.99 1.57 6.73
C LYS A 61 -5.91 1.27 7.77
N ASP A 62 -5.13 0.22 7.58
CA ASP A 62 -4.05 -0.18 8.50
C ASP A 62 -2.95 0.90 8.56
N ALA A 63 -2.71 1.60 7.43
CA ALA A 63 -1.80 2.73 7.35
C ALA A 63 -2.42 4.06 7.87
N GLU A 64 -3.70 4.06 8.26
CA GLU A 64 -4.48 5.23 8.69
C GLU A 64 -4.54 6.35 7.64
N VAL A 65 -4.74 5.98 6.37
CA VAL A 65 -4.72 6.90 5.24
C VAL A 65 -5.99 6.79 4.41
N THR A 66 -6.47 7.91 3.89
CA THR A 66 -7.69 7.92 3.07
C THR A 66 -7.38 7.54 1.62
N ARG A 67 -8.42 7.12 0.89
CA ARG A 67 -8.29 6.93 -0.57
C ARG A 67 -7.90 8.22 -1.29
N LYS A 68 -8.34 9.38 -0.77
CA LYS A 68 -8.01 10.68 -1.35
C LYS A 68 -6.51 10.94 -1.25
N ASP A 69 -5.90 10.72 -0.08
CA ASP A 69 -4.46 10.92 0.10
C ASP A 69 -3.65 10.03 -0.85
N PHE A 70 -4.08 8.78 -1.05
CA PHE A 70 -3.47 7.87 -2.02
C PHE A 70 -3.58 8.40 -3.46
N ILE A 71 -4.76 8.90 -3.85
CA ILE A 71 -4.98 9.47 -5.20
C ILE A 71 -4.17 10.75 -5.38
N ASP A 72 -4.17 11.64 -4.39
CA ASP A 72 -3.44 12.91 -4.42
C ASP A 72 -1.92 12.65 -4.51
N TRP A 73 -1.42 11.63 -3.80
CA TRP A 73 -0.04 11.16 -3.96
C TRP A 73 0.22 10.59 -5.36
N PHE A 74 -0.67 9.75 -5.86
CA PHE A 74 -0.53 9.10 -7.17
C PHE A 74 -0.51 10.10 -8.32
N SER A 75 -1.32 11.16 -8.24
CA SER A 75 -1.40 12.22 -9.24
C SER A 75 -0.20 13.19 -9.23
N LYS A 76 0.60 13.19 -8.17
CA LYS A 76 1.79 14.06 -8.02
C LYS A 76 3.11 13.35 -8.32
N ARG A 77 3.06 12.05 -8.58
CA ARG A 77 4.21 11.24 -8.97
C ARG A 77 4.58 11.48 -10.44
#